data_AF-A0A7X8KBR6-F1
#
_entry.id   AF-A0A7X8KBR6-F1
#
_cell.length_a   1.000
_cell.length_b   1.000
_cell.length_c   1.000
_cell.angle_alpha   90.00
_cell.angle_beta   90.00
_cell.angle_gamma   90.00
#
_symmetry.space_group_name_H-M   'P 1'
#
loop_
_entity.id
_entity.type
_entity.pdbx_description
1 polymer ?
#
loop_
_entity_poly.entity_id
_entity_poly.type
_entity_poly.pdbx_seq_one_letter_code
_entity_poly.pdbx_strand_id
1 'polypeptide(L)'
;MKKMKTTFEEHNFLLLEYEKRLEIYDRLSVPIAWPVVKGITIGFGKGSRLQRDYAGSITGIVMDTASAAAIGTGLVFIVIDAIFVGMLGGRENFSDDELQATGENLLFGGLIALGASRVIQGIGPAFYGLRYNKILRTGLGLAKDRSDAVGPAIGFAPLPTGDGRLQWQVAARIPLR
;
A
#
# COMPACT_ATOMS: atom_id res chain seq x y z
N MET A 1 10.35 9.54 0.07
CA MET A 1 10.05 10.29 1.32
C MET A 1 11.05 11.41 1.63
N LYS A 2 12.38 11.19 1.58
CA LYS A 2 13.38 12.25 1.83
C LYS A 2 13.16 13.49 0.96
N LYS A 3 13.06 13.32 -0.37
CA LYS A 3 12.77 14.42 -1.31
C LYS A 3 11.55 15.27 -0.91
N MET A 4 10.44 14.62 -0.54
CA MET A 4 9.22 15.32 -0.12
C MET A 4 9.42 16.14 1.17
N LYS A 5 10.16 15.60 2.14
CA LYS A 5 10.51 16.37 3.34
C LYS A 5 11.36 17.59 3.00
N THR A 6 12.38 17.39 2.17
CA THR A 6 13.24 18.48 1.68
C THR A 6 12.43 19.56 0.96
N THR A 7 11.46 19.18 0.11
CA THR A 7 10.57 20.15 -0.54
C THR A 7 9.78 21.00 0.46
N PHE A 8 9.30 20.41 1.57
CA PHE A 8 8.60 21.15 2.63
C PHE A 8 9.54 21.99 3.51
N GLU A 9 10.83 21.64 3.58
CA GLU A 9 11.86 22.45 4.25
C GLU A 9 12.26 23.65 3.39
N GLU A 10 12.33 23.47 2.07
CA GLU A 10 12.72 24.52 1.11
C GLU A 10 11.59 25.47 0.75
N HIS A 11 10.33 25.02 0.79
CA HIS A 11 9.17 25.79 0.35
C HIS A 11 8.10 25.85 1.44
N ASN A 12 7.66 27.06 1.76
CA ASN A 12 6.59 27.26 2.74
C ASN A 12 5.20 27.20 2.07
N PHE A 13 4.59 26.03 2.10
CA PHE A 13 3.23 25.82 1.55
C PHE A 13 2.12 26.40 2.44
N LEU A 14 2.41 26.88 3.64
CA LEU A 14 1.43 27.52 4.52
C LEU A 14 0.97 28.88 3.98
N LEU A 15 1.72 29.45 3.03
CA LEU A 15 1.34 30.68 2.31
C LEU A 15 0.16 30.47 1.36
N LEU A 16 -0.13 29.22 0.97
CA LEU A 16 -1.28 28.89 0.13
C LEU A 16 -2.56 28.90 0.96
N GLU A 17 -3.67 29.31 0.35
CA GLU A 17 -5.01 29.18 0.92
C GLU A 17 -5.32 27.72 1.30
N TYR A 18 -6.16 27.55 2.32
CA TYR A 18 -6.50 26.24 2.86
C TYR A 18 -7.05 25.29 1.78
N GLU A 19 -7.95 25.79 0.93
CA GLU A 19 -8.59 25.05 -0.15
C GLU A 19 -7.56 24.53 -1.15
N LYS A 20 -6.53 25.34 -1.46
CA LYS A 20 -5.43 24.94 -2.34
C LYS A 20 -4.55 23.88 -1.70
N ARG A 21 -4.28 23.97 -0.40
CA ARG A 21 -3.54 22.93 0.34
C ARG A 21 -4.32 21.62 0.38
N LEU A 22 -5.64 21.68 0.57
CA LEU A 22 -6.52 20.51 0.55
C LEU A 22 -6.59 19.86 -0.84
N GLU A 23 -6.70 20.67 -1.91
CA GLU A 23 -6.69 20.20 -3.29
C GLU A 23 -5.37 19.47 -3.62
N ILE A 24 -4.23 20.01 -3.19
CA ILE A 24 -2.92 19.37 -3.34
C ILE A 24 -2.89 18.04 -2.57
N TYR A 25 -3.39 18.01 -1.34
CA TYR A 25 -3.45 16.79 -0.54
C TYR A 25 -4.29 15.72 -1.22
N ASP A 26 -5.52 16.04 -1.62
CA ASP A 26 -6.43 15.07 -2.23
C ASP A 26 -5.86 14.54 -3.56
N ARG A 27 -5.19 15.40 -4.34
CA ARG A 27 -4.54 14.99 -5.60
C ARG A 27 -3.29 14.12 -5.40
N LEU A 28 -2.49 14.37 -4.38
CA LEU A 28 -1.20 13.70 -4.17
C LEU A 28 -1.26 12.55 -3.16
N SER A 29 -2.32 12.45 -2.36
CA SER A 29 -2.50 11.36 -1.41
C SER A 29 -2.52 10.01 -2.12
N VAL A 30 -1.92 9.00 -1.48
CA VAL A 30 -1.89 7.65 -2.05
C VAL A 30 -2.98 6.78 -1.41
N PRO A 31 -3.71 5.98 -2.21
CA PRO A 31 -4.67 5.02 -1.67
C PRO A 31 -3.95 3.91 -0.91
N ILE A 32 -4.55 3.46 0.20
CA ILE A 32 -3.97 2.43 1.06
C ILE A 32 -4.64 1.07 0.81
N ALA A 33 -5.96 1.02 0.84
CA ALA A 33 -6.72 -0.23 0.75
C ALA A 33 -6.41 -1.02 -0.53
N TRP A 34 -6.39 -0.37 -1.70
CA TRP A 34 -6.20 -1.07 -2.97
C TRP A 34 -4.80 -1.70 -3.14
N PRO A 35 -3.70 -0.99 -2.82
CA PRO A 35 -2.38 -1.61 -2.75
C PRO A 35 -2.29 -2.79 -1.79
N VAL A 36 -2.92 -2.72 -0.61
CA VAL A 36 -2.96 -3.83 0.37
C VAL A 36 -3.66 -5.05 -0.23
N VAL A 37 -4.86 -4.85 -0.80
CA VAL A 37 -5.62 -5.93 -1.46
C VAL A 37 -4.79 -6.59 -2.56
N LYS A 38 -4.11 -5.80 -3.40
CA LYS A 38 -3.25 -6.35 -4.47
C LYS A 38 -2.03 -7.08 -3.94
N GLY A 39 -1.44 -6.62 -2.83
CA GLY A 39 -0.32 -7.32 -2.18
C GLY A 39 -0.73 -8.69 -1.64
N ILE A 40 -1.93 -8.79 -1.06
CA ILE A 40 -2.47 -10.04 -0.52
C ILE A 40 -2.95 -10.99 -1.63
N THR A 41 -3.63 -10.48 -2.65
CA THR A 41 -4.28 -11.32 -3.67
C THR A 41 -3.36 -11.71 -4.81
N ILE A 42 -2.58 -10.75 -5.33
CA ILE A 42 -1.74 -10.97 -6.51
C ILE A 42 -0.29 -11.24 -6.10
N GLY A 43 0.21 -10.52 -5.10
CA GLY A 43 1.61 -10.63 -4.67
C GLY A 43 2.61 -9.98 -5.60
N PHE A 44 3.81 -10.53 -5.65
CA PHE A 44 4.98 -10.13 -6.42
C PHE A 44 5.29 -8.64 -6.31
N GLY A 45 5.08 -8.09 -5.11
CA GLY A 45 5.33 -6.68 -4.83
C GLY A 45 4.39 -5.70 -5.56
N LYS A 46 3.32 -6.19 -6.22
CA LYS A 46 2.42 -5.33 -7.03
C LYS A 46 1.72 -4.26 -6.20
N GLY A 47 1.40 -4.56 -4.94
CA GLY A 47 0.86 -3.58 -3.99
C GLY A 47 1.83 -2.42 -3.77
N SER A 48 3.07 -2.72 -3.37
CA SER A 48 4.11 -1.71 -3.17
C SER A 48 4.45 -0.94 -4.45
N ARG A 49 4.45 -1.61 -5.61
CA ARG A 49 4.69 -0.96 -6.91
C ARG A 49 3.67 0.13 -7.23
N LEU A 50 2.39 -0.05 -6.87
CA LEU A 50 1.35 0.97 -7.06
C LEU A 50 1.62 2.25 -6.27
N GLN A 51 2.27 2.14 -5.11
CA GLN A 51 2.65 3.28 -4.28
C GLN A 51 4.07 3.79 -4.59
N ARG A 52 4.72 3.27 -5.65
CA ARG A 52 6.13 3.55 -5.98
C ARG A 52 7.11 3.21 -4.85
N ASP A 53 6.76 2.21 -4.05
CA ASP A 53 7.65 1.60 -3.06
C ASP A 53 8.46 0.48 -3.74
N TYR A 54 9.64 0.85 -4.27
CA TYR A 54 10.50 -0.09 -4.98
C TYR A 54 11.10 -1.16 -4.07
N ALA A 55 11.42 -0.83 -2.82
CA ALA A 55 11.99 -1.78 -1.87
C ALA A 55 10.97 -2.86 -1.53
N GLY A 56 9.75 -2.49 -1.15
CA GLY A 56 8.68 -3.45 -0.92
C GLY A 56 8.31 -4.24 -2.18
N SER A 57 8.41 -3.61 -3.37
CA SER A 57 8.17 -4.29 -4.64
C SER A 57 9.19 -5.41 -4.89
N ILE A 58 10.48 -5.14 -4.67
CA ILE A 58 11.55 -6.14 -4.88
C ILE A 58 11.44 -7.26 -3.85
N THR A 59 11.23 -6.92 -2.57
CA THR A 59 11.05 -7.91 -1.51
C THR A 59 9.91 -8.88 -1.84
N GLY A 60 8.76 -8.36 -2.31
CA GLY A 60 7.64 -9.20 -2.70
C GLY A 60 7.95 -10.14 -3.87
N ILE A 61 8.70 -9.67 -4.87
CA ILE A 61 9.13 -10.52 -6.01
C ILE A 61 10.02 -11.67 -5.53
N VAL A 62 11.00 -11.37 -4.68
CA VAL A 62 11.97 -12.36 -4.19
C VAL A 62 11.25 -13.43 -3.35
N MET A 63 10.42 -13.01 -2.39
CA MET A 63 9.69 -13.94 -1.52
C MET A 63 8.77 -14.86 -2.31
N ASP A 64 8.02 -14.31 -3.27
CA ASP A 64 7.07 -15.11 -4.05
C ASP A 64 7.79 -16.05 -5.02
N THR A 65 8.88 -15.60 -5.63
CA THR A 65 9.71 -16.45 -6.50
C THR A 65 10.33 -17.60 -5.73
N ALA A 66 10.89 -17.33 -4.55
CA ALA A 66 11.49 -18.36 -3.70
C ALA A 66 10.44 -19.38 -3.24
N SER A 67 9.25 -18.92 -2.85
CA SER A 67 8.15 -19.79 -2.44
C SER A 67 7.65 -20.65 -3.60
N ALA A 68 7.47 -20.04 -4.78
CA ALA A 68 7.06 -20.76 -5.99
C ALA A 68 8.11 -21.79 -6.43
N ALA A 69 9.41 -21.47 -6.30
CA ALA A 69 10.49 -22.40 -6.59
C ALA A 69 10.48 -23.59 -5.62
N ALA A 70 10.31 -23.35 -4.31
CA ALA A 70 10.20 -24.42 -3.32
C ALA A 70 9.02 -25.35 -3.60
N ILE A 71 7.83 -24.77 -3.88
CA ILE A 71 6.63 -25.52 -4.26
C ILE A 71 6.88 -26.35 -5.53
N GLY A 72 7.44 -25.72 -6.56
CA GLY A 72 7.70 -26.36 -7.84
C GLY A 72 8.69 -27.52 -7.71
N THR A 73 9.80 -27.32 -7.01
CA THR A 73 10.79 -28.37 -6.75
C THR A 73 10.18 -29.50 -5.92
N GLY A 74 9.41 -29.18 -4.88
CA GLY A 74 8.74 -30.17 -4.04
C GLY A 74 7.78 -31.07 -4.84
N LEU A 75 6.95 -30.47 -5.70
CA LEU A 75 6.05 -31.22 -6.60
C LEU A 75 6.81 -32.09 -7.59
N VAL A 76 7.92 -31.60 -8.16
CA VAL A 76 8.75 -32.39 -9.08
C VAL A 76 9.33 -33.62 -8.38
N PHE A 77 9.81 -33.47 -7.14
CA PHE A 77 10.35 -34.60 -6.37
C PHE A 77 9.28 -35.65 -6.09
N ILE A 78 8.08 -35.25 -5.67
CA ILE A 78 6.96 -36.17 -5.44
C ILE A 78 6.55 -36.90 -6.73
N VAL A 79 6.52 -36.21 -7.88
CA VAL A 79 6.17 -36.84 -9.17
C VAL A 79 7.24 -37.80 -9.64
N ILE A 80 8.51 -37.42 -9.54
CA ILE A 80 9.64 -38.30 -9.89
C ILE A 80 9.57 -39.55 -9.02
N ASP A 81 9.45 -39.37 -7.70
CA ASP A 81 9.35 -40.46 -6.76
C ASP A 81 8.21 -41.44 -7.10
N ALA A 82 7.00 -40.92 -7.32
CA ALA A 82 5.84 -41.73 -7.71
C ALA A 82 6.05 -42.51 -9.02
N ILE A 83 6.79 -41.96 -9.99
CA ILE A 83 7.14 -42.65 -11.24
C ILE A 83 8.15 -43.78 -10.97
N PHE A 84 9.22 -43.50 -10.21
CA PHE A 84 10.28 -44.47 -9.96
C PHE A 84 9.82 -45.60 -9.04
N VAL A 85 9.16 -45.30 -7.92
CA VAL A 85 8.57 -46.30 -7.02
C VAL A 85 7.45 -47.06 -7.72
N GLY A 86 6.58 -46.38 -8.48
CA GLY A 86 5.45 -46.99 -9.18
C GLY A 86 5.82 -47.86 -10.39
N MET A 87 6.88 -47.52 -11.13
CA MET A 87 7.31 -48.29 -12.33
C MET A 87 8.43 -49.31 -12.06
N LEU A 88 9.32 -49.09 -11.10
CA LEU A 88 10.59 -49.83 -11.02
C LEU A 88 10.80 -50.69 -9.76
N GLY A 89 10.00 -50.54 -8.69
CA GLY A 89 10.32 -51.16 -7.40
C GLY A 89 9.12 -51.65 -6.60
N GLY A 90 9.12 -52.94 -6.26
CA GLY A 90 8.14 -53.57 -5.38
C GLY A 90 8.11 -52.99 -3.97
N ARG A 91 7.03 -53.34 -3.29
CA ARG A 91 6.38 -52.73 -2.12
C ARG A 91 7.18 -52.72 -0.79
N GLU A 92 8.51 -52.77 -0.81
CA GLU A 92 9.33 -53.11 0.37
C GLU A 92 10.27 -52.01 0.91
N ASN A 93 10.36 -50.82 0.30
CA ASN A 93 11.23 -49.72 0.78
C ASN A 93 10.46 -48.47 1.25
N PHE A 94 9.33 -48.64 1.94
CA PHE A 94 8.46 -47.52 2.37
C PHE A 94 8.94 -46.76 3.62
N SER A 95 9.96 -47.21 4.34
CA SER A 95 10.35 -46.61 5.62
C SER A 95 11.25 -45.39 5.49
N ASP A 96 11.99 -45.25 4.38
CA ASP A 96 13.05 -44.25 4.22
C ASP A 96 13.01 -43.61 2.82
N ASP A 97 11.82 -43.22 2.36
CA ASP A 97 11.70 -42.52 1.08
C ASP A 97 12.07 -41.03 1.25
N GLU A 98 13.37 -40.78 1.36
CA GLU A 98 13.95 -39.46 1.59
C GLU A 98 13.56 -38.47 0.49
N LEU A 99 13.33 -38.94 -0.74
CA LEU A 99 12.97 -38.08 -1.87
C LEU A 99 11.53 -37.58 -1.72
N GLN A 100 10.58 -38.47 -1.38
CA GLN A 100 9.21 -38.09 -1.07
C GLN A 100 9.18 -37.12 0.12
N ALA A 101 9.85 -37.45 1.23
CA ALA A 101 9.89 -36.62 2.42
C ALA A 101 10.49 -35.22 2.14
N THR A 102 11.55 -35.15 1.34
CA THR A 102 12.14 -33.87 0.91
C THR A 102 11.18 -33.08 0.03
N GLY A 103 10.49 -33.75 -0.90
CA GLY A 103 9.48 -33.15 -1.76
C GLY A 103 8.32 -32.53 -0.97
N GLU A 104 7.78 -33.28 0.00
CA GLU A 104 6.73 -32.81 0.91
C GLU A 104 7.19 -31.62 1.74
N ASN A 105 8.39 -31.68 2.34
CA ASN A 105 8.95 -30.58 3.11
C ASN A 105 9.11 -29.30 2.29
N LEU A 106 9.60 -29.40 1.05
CA LEU A 106 9.72 -28.26 0.13
C LEU A 106 8.36 -27.70 -0.28
N LEU A 107 7.39 -28.57 -0.54
CA LEU A 107 6.02 -28.18 -0.89
C LEU A 107 5.35 -27.44 0.27
N PHE A 108 5.28 -28.06 1.45
CA PHE A 108 4.63 -27.48 2.63
C PHE A 108 5.38 -26.23 3.11
N GLY A 109 6.72 -26.28 3.16
CA GLY A 109 7.55 -25.13 3.49
C GLY A 109 7.34 -23.97 2.53
N GLY A 110 7.28 -24.25 1.22
CA GLY A 110 7.00 -23.25 0.18
C GLY A 110 5.59 -22.65 0.29
N LEU A 111 4.57 -23.45 0.60
CA LEU A 111 3.19 -22.97 0.83
C LEU A 111 3.09 -22.08 2.08
N ILE A 112 3.74 -22.47 3.18
CA ILE A 112 3.79 -21.66 4.41
C ILE A 112 4.53 -20.35 4.14
N ALA A 113 5.67 -20.40 3.45
CA ALA A 113 6.44 -19.22 3.07
C ALA A 113 5.64 -18.28 2.16
N LEU A 114 4.85 -18.82 1.23
CA LEU A 114 3.94 -18.05 0.39
C LEU A 114 2.84 -17.38 1.23
N GLY A 115 2.23 -18.10 2.18
CA GLY A 115 1.27 -17.51 3.11
C GLY A 115 1.86 -16.35 3.91
N ALA A 116 3.06 -16.52 4.46
CA ALA A 116 3.78 -15.47 5.17
C ALA A 116 4.12 -14.28 4.25
N SER A 117 4.55 -14.54 3.01
CA SER A 117 4.86 -13.48 2.03
C SER A 117 3.65 -12.61 1.73
N ARG A 118 2.44 -13.17 1.71
CA ARG A 118 1.17 -12.45 1.46
C ARG A 118 0.85 -11.49 2.59
N VAL A 119 1.09 -11.89 3.84
CA VAL A 119 0.92 -11.01 5.01
C VAL A 119 1.89 -9.84 4.93
N ILE A 120 3.18 -10.10 4.67
CA ILE A 120 4.20 -9.06 4.56
C ILE A 120 3.87 -8.08 3.42
N GLN A 121 3.46 -8.59 2.26
CA GLN A 121 3.08 -7.77 1.11
C GLN A 121 1.75 -7.03 1.27
N GLY A 122 0.87 -7.48 2.16
CA GLY A 122 -0.30 -6.72 2.60
C GLY A 122 0.08 -5.58 3.55
N ILE A 123 1.03 -5.81 4.45
CA ILE A 123 1.44 -4.84 5.48
C ILE A 123 2.29 -3.70 4.89
N GLY A 124 3.23 -4.01 3.99
CA GLY A 124 4.17 -3.03 3.42
C GLY A 124 3.50 -1.78 2.83
N PRO A 125 2.52 -1.92 1.91
CA PRO A 125 1.78 -0.80 1.34
C PRO A 125 0.96 -0.01 2.38
N ALA A 126 0.51 -0.67 3.45
CA ALA A 126 -0.20 0.03 4.52
C ALA A 126 0.73 1.01 5.25
N PHE A 127 1.90 0.54 5.68
CA PHE A 127 2.88 1.38 6.36
C PHE A 127 3.42 2.49 5.48
N TYR A 128 3.76 2.19 4.22
CA TYR A 128 4.25 3.20 3.29
C TYR A 128 3.19 4.29 3.04
N GLY A 129 1.96 3.90 2.69
CA GLY A 129 0.88 4.83 2.41
C GLY A 129 0.52 5.71 3.60
N LEU A 130 0.41 5.14 4.81
CA LEU A 130 0.17 5.89 6.04
C LEU A 130 1.27 6.92 6.31
N ARG A 131 2.54 6.52 6.16
CA ARG A 131 3.68 7.41 6.41
C ARG A 131 3.77 8.52 5.36
N TYR A 132 3.54 8.19 4.09
CA TYR A 132 3.52 9.15 3.00
C TYR A 132 2.43 10.20 3.21
N ASN A 133 1.18 9.75 3.41
CA ASN A 133 0.03 10.64 3.62
C ASN A 133 0.19 11.48 4.89
N LYS A 134 0.82 10.95 5.95
CA LYS A 134 1.13 11.72 7.16
C LYS A 134 2.13 12.85 6.87
N ILE A 135 3.23 12.56 6.18
CA ILE A 135 4.24 13.58 5.85
C ILE A 135 3.64 14.64 4.91
N LEU A 136 2.88 14.23 3.90
CA LEU A 136 2.18 15.14 2.98
C LEU A 136 1.22 16.07 3.74
N ARG A 137 0.39 15.50 4.62
CA ARG A 137 -0.56 16.25 5.44
C ARG A 137 0.14 17.26 6.36
N THR A 138 1.18 16.81 7.07
CA THR A 138 1.93 17.68 8.00
C THR A 138 2.69 18.78 7.26
N GLY A 139 3.30 18.49 6.11
CA GLY A 139 3.99 19.49 5.30
C GLY A 139 3.06 20.55 4.71
N LEU A 140 1.79 20.20 4.47
CA LEU A 140 0.74 21.13 4.04
C LEU A 140 0.01 21.83 5.20
N GLY A 141 0.39 21.55 6.45
CA GLY A 141 -0.25 22.17 7.63
C GLY A 141 -1.72 21.82 7.81
N LEU A 142 -2.13 20.60 7.43
CA LEU A 142 -3.53 20.16 7.50
C LEU A 142 -3.81 19.34 8.78
N ALA A 143 -4.91 19.61 9.48
CA ALA A 143 -5.38 18.81 10.61
C ALA A 143 -5.70 17.35 10.21
N LYS A 144 -5.64 16.43 11.20
CA LYS A 144 -5.74 14.97 10.98
C LYS A 144 -7.14 14.52 10.59
N ASP A 145 -8.13 15.26 11.06
CA ASP A 145 -9.57 15.05 10.97
C ASP A 145 -10.22 15.97 9.92
N ARG A 146 -9.43 16.76 9.18
CA ARG A 146 -9.93 17.83 8.30
C ARG A 146 -10.82 18.85 9.03
N SER A 147 -10.71 18.97 10.37
CA SER A 147 -11.50 19.92 11.18
C SER A 147 -11.30 21.37 10.78
N ASP A 148 -10.16 21.70 10.17
CA ASP A 148 -9.89 23.02 9.59
C ASP A 148 -10.87 23.41 8.46
N ALA A 149 -11.54 22.44 7.82
CA ALA A 149 -12.60 22.70 6.84
C ALA A 149 -13.91 23.20 7.49
N VAL A 150 -13.99 23.17 8.82
CA VAL A 150 -15.16 23.58 9.63
C VAL A 150 -14.88 24.90 10.37
N GLY A 151 -13.75 25.56 10.10
CA GLY A 151 -13.46 26.88 10.66
C GLY A 151 -14.44 27.94 10.10
N PRO A 152 -15.03 28.81 10.94
CA PRO A 152 -15.87 29.91 10.45
C PRO A 152 -15.04 30.82 9.54
N ALA A 153 -15.29 30.74 8.24
CA ALA A 153 -14.72 31.66 7.27
C ALA A 153 -15.52 32.97 7.31
N ILE A 154 -14.89 34.04 7.76
CA ILE A 154 -15.39 35.41 7.63
C ILE A 154 -14.83 35.95 6.31
N GLY A 155 -15.70 36.09 5.31
CA GLY A 155 -15.34 36.62 3.99
C GLY A 155 -16.07 37.94 3.72
N PHE A 156 -15.43 38.82 2.94
CA PHE A 156 -16.08 40.02 2.43
C PHE A 156 -16.68 39.71 1.06
N ALA A 157 -18.00 39.80 0.94
CA ALA A 157 -18.70 39.62 -0.33
C ALA A 157 -19.28 40.96 -0.81
N PRO A 158 -19.06 41.35 -2.07
CA PRO A 158 -19.72 42.52 -2.64
C PRO A 158 -21.18 42.18 -2.98
N LEU A 159 -22.12 42.95 -2.43
CA LEU A 159 -23.53 42.88 -2.79
C LEU A 159 -23.86 44.01 -3.78
N PRO A 160 -24.38 43.70 -4.97
CA PRO A 160 -24.91 44.71 -5.87
C PRO A 160 -26.22 45.25 -5.29
N THR A 161 -26.23 46.53 -4.93
CA THR A 161 -27.47 47.25 -4.59
C THR A 161 -28.18 47.73 -5.86
N GLY A 162 -29.51 47.87 -5.83
CA GLY A 162 -30.33 48.26 -7.00
C GLY A 162 -29.93 49.59 -7.65
N ASP A 163 -29.17 50.42 -6.95
CA ASP A 163 -28.65 51.72 -7.42
C ASP A 163 -27.26 51.62 -8.07
N GLY A 164 -26.75 50.41 -8.34
CA GLY A 164 -25.44 50.19 -8.99
C GLY A 164 -24.22 50.40 -8.09
N ARG A 165 -24.42 50.60 -6.79
CA ARG A 165 -23.34 50.68 -5.79
C ARG A 165 -22.99 49.28 -5.26
N LEU A 166 -21.70 49.05 -5.01
CA LEU A 166 -21.20 47.84 -4.34
C LEU A 166 -21.15 48.09 -2.84
N GLN A 167 -22.00 47.40 -2.08
CA GLN A 167 -21.89 47.37 -0.61
C GLN A 167 -21.08 46.14 -0.18
N TRP A 168 -20.11 46.35 0.70
CA TRP A 168 -19.32 45.27 1.28
C TRP A 168 -20.01 44.77 2.55
N GLN A 169 -20.39 43.50 2.59
CA GLN A 169 -20.90 42.87 3.80
C GLN A 169 -19.94 41.78 4.29
N VAL A 170 -19.88 41.65 5.61
CA VAL A 170 -19.19 40.56 6.30
C VAL A 170 -20.09 39.34 6.24
N ALA A 171 -19.74 38.37 5.39
CA ALA A 171 -20.45 37.11 5.28
C ALA A 171 -19.75 36.07 6.18
N ALA A 172 -20.49 35.53 7.14
CA ALA A 172 -20.06 34.40 7.96
C ALA A 172 -20.80 33.14 7.52
N ARG A 173 -20.06 32.12 7.09
CA ARG A 173 -20.66 30.81 6.79
C ARG A 173 -20.68 29.98 8.08
N ILE A 174 -21.86 29.83 8.68
CA ILE A 174 -22.08 28.99 9.85
C ILE A 174 -22.63 27.64 9.37
N PRO A 175 -21.90 26.52 9.54
CA PRO A 175 -22.45 25.20 9.22
C PRO A 175 -23.58 24.86 10.21
N LEU A 176 -24.76 24.57 9.66
CA LEU A 176 -25.87 24.02 10.45
C LEU A 176 -25.56 22.57 10.80
N ARG A 177 -25.71 22.23 12.08
CA ARG A 177 -25.49 20.89 12.64
C ARG A 177 -26.55 19.89 12.18
#